data_AF-A0A4R6Q257-F1
#
_entry.id   AF-A0A4R6Q257-F1
#
_cell.length_a   1.000
_cell.length_b   1.000
_cell.length_c   1.000
_cell.angle_alpha   90.00
_cell.angle_beta   90.00
_cell.angle_gamma   90.00
#
_symmetry.space_group_name_H-M   'P 1'
#
loop_
_entity.id
_entity.type
_entity.pdbx_description
1 polymer ?
#
loop_
_entity_poly.entity_id
_entity_poly.type
_entity_poly.pdbx_seq_one_letter_code
_entity_poly.pdbx_strand_id
1 'polypeptide(L)' 'MIGKEIAQYSGKVVDKTTLDRIASSENVKVVRDCGIDGNHLGKKWYVIVFKDDTEISVYVK' A
#
# COMPACT_ATOMS: atom_id res chain seq x y z
N MET A 1 -14.02 9.19 4.87
CA MET A 1 -13.63 7.92 5.54
C MET A 1 -12.81 7.01 4.60
N ILE A 2 -11.82 7.55 3.89
CA ILE A 2 -11.06 6.78 2.87
C ILE A 2 -9.99 5.88 3.54
N GLY A 3 -9.48 6.25 4.72
CA GLY A 3 -8.49 5.43 5.46
C GLY A 3 -8.99 4.00 5.79
N LYS A 4 -10.27 3.84 6.15
CA LYS A 4 -10.88 2.51 6.40
C LYS A 4 -10.98 1.67 5.13
N GLU A 5 -11.25 2.32 3.99
CA GLU A 5 -11.32 1.64 2.69
C GLU A 5 -9.93 1.22 2.20
N ILE A 6 -8.88 2.00 2.47
CA ILE A 6 -7.51 1.63 2.08
C ILE A 6 -6.94 0.56 3.03
N ALA A 7 -7.26 0.63 4.33
CA ALA A 7 -6.81 -0.35 5.32
C ALA A 7 -7.20 -1.80 4.97
N GLN A 8 -8.29 -1.99 4.23
CA GLN A 8 -8.74 -3.32 3.77
C GLN A 8 -7.75 -4.02 2.83
N TYR A 9 -6.78 -3.29 2.27
CA TYR A 9 -5.74 -3.83 1.39
C TYR A 9 -4.52 -4.36 2.15
N SER A 10 -4.47 -4.21 3.47
CA SER A 10 -3.34 -4.72 4.27
C SER A 10 -3.09 -6.21 4.01
N GLY A 11 -1.86 -6.53 3.60
CA GLY A 11 -1.42 -7.88 3.22
C GLY A 11 -1.93 -8.36 1.86
N LYS A 12 -2.71 -7.58 1.11
CA LYS A 12 -3.29 -7.98 -0.18
C LYS A 12 -2.39 -7.62 -1.35
N VAL A 13 -2.61 -8.35 -2.45
CA VAL A 13 -2.03 -8.05 -3.75
C VAL A 13 -2.98 -7.09 -4.49
N VAL A 14 -2.45 -5.96 -4.94
CA VAL A 14 -3.15 -4.95 -5.74
C VAL A 14 -2.39 -4.73 -7.06
N ASP A 15 -3.06 -4.17 -8.06
CA ASP A 15 -2.39 -3.71 -9.27
C ASP A 15 -1.76 -2.33 -9.06
N LYS A 16 -0.90 -1.93 -10.00
CA LYS A 16 -0.21 -0.64 -9.97
C LYS A 16 -1.18 0.54 -9.96
N THR A 17 -2.28 0.47 -10.73
CA THR A 17 -3.31 1.52 -10.78
C THR A 17 -3.95 1.76 -9.41
N THR A 18 -4.20 0.68 -8.65
CA THR A 18 -4.75 0.73 -7.30
C THR A 18 -3.75 1.34 -6.34
N LEU A 19 -2.46 0.99 -6.44
CA LEU A 19 -1.40 1.63 -5.65
C LEU A 19 -1.33 3.14 -5.94
N ASP A 20 -1.35 3.54 -7.21
CA ASP A 20 -1.27 4.95 -7.63
C ASP A 20 -2.48 5.75 -7.11
N ARG A 21 -3.68 5.14 -7.14
CA ARG A 21 -4.91 5.72 -6.56
C ARG A 21 -4.78 5.90 -5.04
N ILE A 22 -4.22 4.92 -4.34
CA ILE A 22 -3.97 5.01 -2.90
C ILE A 22 -2.96 6.12 -2.59
N ALA A 23 -1.85 6.17 -3.33
CA ALA A 23 -0.80 7.17 -3.17
C ALA A 23 -1.31 8.60 -3.38
N SER A 24 -2.32 8.77 -4.24
CA SER A 24 -2.96 10.06 -4.52
C SER A 24 -4.03 10.46 -3.49
N SER A 25 -4.32 9.61 -2.48
CA SER A 25 -5.31 9.89 -1.45
C SER A 25 -4.83 10.94 -0.46
N GLU A 26 -5.70 11.91 -0.15
CA GLU A 26 -5.44 12.98 0.83
C GLU A 26 -5.08 12.46 2.24
N ASN A 27 -5.44 11.21 2.56
CA ASN A 27 -5.21 10.58 3.86
C ASN A 27 -3.87 9.85 3.94
N VAL A 28 -3.19 9.63 2.81
CA VAL A 28 -1.87 9.01 2.75
C VAL A 28 -0.81 10.08 2.95
N LYS A 29 0.12 9.81 3.88
CA LYS A 29 1.27 10.66 4.18
C LYS A 29 2.43 10.32 3.26
N VAL A 30 2.71 9.02 3.10
CA VAL A 30 3.79 8.53 2.22
C VAL A 30 3.55 7.07 1.83
N VAL A 31 4.01 6.69 0.64
CA VAL A 31 4.13 5.29 0.20
C VAL A 31 5.62 4.98 0.06
N ARG A 32 6.10 3.95 0.77
CA ARG A 32 7.49 3.49 0.75
C ARG A 32 7.60 2.26 -0.16
N ASP A 33 8.48 2.29 -1.16
CA ASP A 33 8.88 1.09 -1.91
C ASP A 33 9.88 0.32 -1.07
N CYS A 34 9.54 -0.93 -0.72
CA CYS A 34 10.36 -1.76 0.14
C CYS A 34 11.04 -2.91 -0.63
N GLY A 35 10.99 -2.87 -1.97
CA GLY A 35 11.63 -3.83 -2.85
C GLY A 35 10.78 -5.07 -3.11
N ILE A 36 11.45 -6.16 -3.49
CA ILE A 36 10.80 -7.42 -3.86
C ILE A 36 10.61 -8.27 -2.60
N ASP A 37 9.40 -8.79 -2.40
CA ASP A 37 9.17 -9.77 -1.35
C ASP A 37 9.60 -11.16 -1.85
N GLY A 38 10.66 -11.70 -1.22
CA GLY A 38 11.17 -13.04 -1.50
C GLY A 38 10.18 -14.16 -1.18
N ASN A 39 9.16 -13.90 -0.34
CA ASN A 39 8.13 -14.87 0.01
C ASN A 39 6.92 -14.82 -0.94
N HIS A 40 6.63 -13.66 -1.54
CA HIS A 40 5.59 -13.51 -2.55
C HIS A 40 6.22 -13.37 -3.94
N LEU A 41 6.59 -14.52 -4.52
CA LEU A 41 7.16 -14.70 -5.88
C LEU A 41 7.05 -13.48 -6.81
N GLY A 42 8.12 -12.69 -6.87
CA GLY A 42 8.32 -11.62 -7.85
C GLY A 42 7.47 -10.36 -7.68
N LYS A 43 6.75 -10.21 -6.56
CA LYS A 43 5.95 -9.01 -6.28
C LYS A 43 6.75 -7.98 -5.51
N LYS A 44 6.54 -6.71 -5.81
CA LYS A 44 7.06 -5.61 -4.98
C LYS A 44 6.14 -5.39 -3.80
N TRP A 45 6.69 -5.15 -2.61
CA TRP A 45 5.91 -4.77 -1.45
C TRP A 45 6.12 -3.29 -1.12
N TYR A 46 5.03 -2.63 -0.74
CA TYR A 46 5.01 -1.22 -0.39
C TYR A 46 4.37 -1.05 0.98
N VAL A 47 4.89 -0.09 1.75
CA VAL A 47 4.29 0.34 3.01
C VAL A 47 3.60 1.68 2.80
N ILE A 48 2.30 1.73 3.07
CA ILE A 48 1.51 2.95 3.04
C ILE A 48 1.39 3.46 4.46
N VAL A 49 1.84 4.69 4.69
CA VAL A 49 1.74 5.40 5.96
C VAL A 49 0.63 6.44 5.83
N PHE A 50 -0.35 6.40 6.71
CA PHE A 50 -1.43 7.38 6.79
C PHE A 50 -1.05 8.60 7.63
N LYS A 51 -1.84 9.67 7.56
CA LYS A 51 -1.62 10.89 8.35
C LYS A 51 -1.84 10.70 9.86
N ASP A 52 -2.57 9.67 10.26
CA ASP A 52 -2.75 9.26 11.65
C ASP A 52 -1.64 8.31 12.14
N ASP A 53 -0.56 8.19 11.37
CA ASP A 53 0.59 7.31 11.60
C ASP A 53 0.26 5.80 11.61
N THR A 54 -0.94 5.41 11.17
CA THR A 54 -1.24 4.01 10.84
C THR A 54 -0.41 3.57 9.63
N GLU A 55 0.09 2.34 9.65
CA GLU A 55 0.81 1.73 8.53
C GLU A 55 0.11 0.46 8.04
N ILE A 56 0.09 0.25 6.72
CA ILE A 56 -0.31 -1.01 6.11
C ILE A 56 0.69 -1.42 5.04
N SER A 57 0.80 -2.73 4.81
CA SER A 57 1.62 -3.29 3.74
C SER A 57 0.73 -3.74 2.59
N VAL A 58 1.11 -3.44 1.35
CA VAL A 58 0.44 -3.94 0.14
C VAL A 58 1.47 -4.54 -0.81
N TYR A 59 1.09 -5.58 -1.53
CA TYR A 59 1.92 -6.20 -2.56
C TYR A 59 1.42 -5.78 -3.93
N VAL A 60 2.32 -5.46 -4.84
CA VAL A 60 1.99 -5.07 -6.22
C VAL A 60 2.47 -6.14 -7.18
N LYS A 61 1.55 -6.57 -8.05
CA LYS A 61 1.83 -7.44 -9.20
C LYS A 61 1.93 -6.61 -10.47
#